data_AF-A0A7W2YYT6-F1
#
_entry.id   AF-A0A7W2YYT6-F1
#
_cell.length_a   1.000
_cell.length_b   1.000
_cell.length_c   1.000
_cell.angle_alpha   90.00
_cell.angle_beta   90.00
_cell.angle_gamma   90.00
#
_symmetry.space_group_name_H-M   'P 1'
#
loop_
_entity.id
_entity.type
_entity.pdbx_description
1 polymer ?
#
loop_
_entity_poly.entity_id
_entity_poly.type
_entity_poly.pdbx_seq_one_letter_code
_entity_poly.pdbx_strand_id
1 'polypeptide(L)'
;MTARATASRRTARIAVLGMVPLALTALSADPASAHGSMTDPVSRVSACFAEGPESPDSAACKAAVAAGGTQALYDWNEVNIPDAAGRHKQIIPDGKLCSAGRDKYKGLDLPRADWPATAMTAGEHTFAYRATAPHRGSFELYITKDGYDPTKPLTWADLEAEPFAKVTDPTLKDGSYVFSGKVPSKSGRHLIYSVWQRSDSPEAFYTCSDVTFGGGAAAGKGAGTKGAETKAGSAPAATAPDDAQIAAGAEKSTVDHHGHGGDSGAEANHQPKAAEAADEKGTEGNHPEAKNAEVMAASTGPEGAQDASAADGQHLAETGGDGSTGPMAIGGAAVLATGAAVLFAVANRRKTVRRGRG
;
A
#
# COMPACT_ATOMS: atom_id res chain seq x y z
N MET A 1 37.79 -61.54 29.11
CA MET A 1 37.15 -61.47 27.77
C MET A 1 35.85 -60.71 27.88
N THR A 2 35.72 -59.68 27.07
CA THR A 2 34.69 -58.63 27.04
C THR A 2 33.35 -59.12 26.48
N ALA A 3 32.23 -58.82 27.14
CA ALA A 3 30.90 -58.83 26.52
C ALA A 3 30.44 -57.38 26.33
N ARG A 4 30.56 -56.92 25.08
CA ARG A 4 30.18 -55.59 24.60
C ARG A 4 28.66 -55.42 24.57
N ALA A 5 28.23 -54.23 24.91
CA ALA A 5 26.90 -53.67 24.69
C ALA A 5 26.42 -53.85 23.23
N THR A 6 25.18 -54.33 23.06
CA THR A 6 24.43 -54.24 21.81
C THR A 6 22.96 -53.93 22.09
N ALA A 7 22.71 -52.73 22.62
CA ALA A 7 21.39 -52.11 22.59
C ALA A 7 21.51 -50.70 22.00
N SER A 8 21.80 -50.62 20.71
CA SER A 8 21.59 -49.40 19.93
C SER A 8 21.59 -49.75 18.45
N ARG A 9 20.87 -48.97 17.64
CA ARG A 9 20.68 -49.07 16.18
C ARG A 9 19.39 -49.76 15.70
N ARG A 10 18.21 -49.44 16.25
CA ARG A 10 16.94 -49.60 15.51
C ARG A 10 15.92 -48.47 15.63
N THR A 11 16.33 -47.27 16.07
CA THR A 11 15.39 -46.14 16.25
C THR A 11 15.96 -44.81 15.73
N ALA A 12 16.62 -44.81 14.57
CA ALA A 12 17.17 -43.59 13.98
C ALA A 12 16.91 -43.45 12.47
N ARG A 13 15.76 -43.90 11.95
CA ARG A 13 15.41 -43.75 10.53
C ARG A 13 13.97 -43.37 10.22
N ILE A 14 13.22 -42.82 11.18
CA ILE A 14 11.84 -42.34 10.95
C ILE A 14 11.67 -40.83 11.23
N ALA A 15 12.65 -40.17 11.84
CA ALA A 15 12.52 -38.75 12.19
C ALA A 15 12.91 -37.75 11.07
N VAL A 16 13.49 -38.20 9.93
CA VAL A 16 14.02 -37.27 8.90
C VAL A 16 13.07 -37.06 7.70
N LEU A 17 12.07 -37.92 7.51
CA LEU A 17 11.14 -37.83 6.36
C LEU A 17 9.84 -37.07 6.66
N GLY A 18 9.57 -36.72 7.92
CA GLY A 18 8.34 -36.01 8.32
C GLY A 18 8.48 -34.48 8.46
N MET A 19 9.70 -33.93 8.48
CA MET A 19 9.92 -32.49 8.67
C MET A 19 10.01 -31.70 7.37
N VAL A 20 10.23 -32.36 6.22
CA VAL A 20 10.33 -31.69 4.92
C VAL A 20 8.99 -31.14 4.41
N PRO A 21 7.82 -31.79 4.61
CA PRO A 21 6.55 -31.23 4.13
C PRO A 21 6.02 -30.04 4.95
N LEU A 22 6.38 -29.92 6.24
CA LEU A 22 5.96 -28.80 7.08
C LEU A 22 6.84 -27.55 6.92
N ALA A 23 8.05 -27.68 6.38
CA ALA A 23 8.92 -26.54 6.09
C ALA A 23 8.47 -25.76 4.83
N LEU A 24 7.64 -26.35 3.97
CA LEU A 24 7.12 -25.69 2.75
C LEU A 24 5.86 -24.85 2.97
N THR A 25 5.18 -24.95 4.13
CA THR A 25 3.96 -24.17 4.42
C THR A 25 4.24 -22.85 5.15
N ALA A 26 5.51 -22.51 5.39
CA ALA A 26 5.93 -21.23 5.96
C ALA A 26 6.45 -20.26 4.90
N LEU A 27 6.03 -20.41 3.63
CA LEU A 27 6.00 -19.26 2.73
C LEU A 27 4.88 -18.36 3.28
N SER A 28 5.25 -17.36 4.08
CA SER A 28 4.40 -16.21 4.31
C SER A 28 3.96 -15.71 2.94
N ALA A 29 2.67 -15.79 2.64
CA ALA A 29 2.12 -15.05 1.52
C ALA A 29 2.30 -13.58 1.89
N ASP A 30 3.31 -12.93 1.32
CA ASP A 30 3.52 -11.50 1.53
C ASP A 30 2.23 -10.77 1.14
N PRO A 31 1.77 -9.80 1.94
CA PRO A 31 0.50 -9.12 1.69
C PRO A 31 0.59 -8.42 0.33
N ALA A 32 -0.10 -8.96 -0.69
CA ALA A 32 -0.13 -8.41 -2.05
C ALA A 32 -0.36 -6.89 -1.98
N SER A 33 0.58 -6.09 -2.49
CA SER A 33 0.58 -4.63 -2.34
C SER A 33 -0.35 -4.02 -3.37
N ALA A 34 -1.24 -3.12 -2.94
CA ALA A 34 -2.02 -2.32 -3.86
C ALA A 34 -1.32 -1.00 -4.14
N HIS A 35 -1.57 -0.38 -5.29
CA HIS A 35 -0.93 0.89 -5.63
C HIS A 35 -1.73 1.67 -6.65
N GLY A 36 -1.80 2.98 -6.45
CA GLY A 36 -2.43 3.89 -7.38
C GLY A 36 -2.68 5.28 -6.81
N SER A 37 -3.31 6.15 -7.59
CA SER A 37 -3.70 7.50 -7.16
C SER A 37 -4.84 8.05 -8.03
N MET A 38 -5.54 9.07 -7.54
CA MET A 38 -6.56 9.77 -8.32
C MET A 38 -5.95 10.47 -9.53
N THR A 39 -6.58 10.27 -10.69
CA THR A 39 -6.25 10.94 -11.97
C THR A 39 -7.40 11.78 -12.50
N ASP A 40 -8.63 11.59 -12.00
CA ASP A 40 -9.76 12.50 -12.24
C ASP A 40 -10.67 12.58 -10.99
N PRO A 41 -10.69 13.72 -10.27
CA PRO A 41 -9.76 14.86 -10.40
C PRO A 41 -8.33 14.46 -9.97
N VAL A 42 -7.33 15.09 -10.59
CA VAL A 42 -5.91 14.73 -10.39
C VAL A 42 -5.47 15.02 -8.96
N SER A 43 -4.83 14.06 -8.30
CA SER A 43 -4.27 14.26 -6.95
C SER A 43 -3.01 15.13 -6.97
N ARG A 44 -2.66 15.74 -5.82
CA ARG A 44 -1.41 16.50 -5.64
C ARG A 44 -0.18 15.68 -6.04
N VAL A 45 -0.10 14.44 -5.57
CA VAL A 45 1.07 13.58 -5.83
C VAL A 45 1.16 13.20 -7.30
N SER A 46 0.03 12.88 -7.95
CA SER A 46 -0.03 12.62 -9.39
C SER A 46 0.36 13.85 -10.21
N ALA A 47 -0.18 15.02 -9.87
CA ALA A 47 0.11 16.27 -10.57
C ALA A 47 1.60 16.63 -10.46
N CYS A 48 2.18 16.55 -9.25
CA CYS A 48 3.59 16.86 -9.07
C CYS A 48 4.53 15.83 -9.71
N PHE A 49 4.16 14.55 -9.76
CA PHE A 49 4.90 13.57 -10.53
C PHE A 49 4.85 13.87 -12.03
N ALA A 50 3.68 14.27 -12.55
CA ALA A 50 3.51 14.67 -13.95
C ALA A 50 4.29 15.94 -14.32
N GLU A 51 4.54 16.84 -13.37
CA GLU A 51 5.44 18.00 -13.58
C GLU A 51 6.93 17.62 -13.60
N GLY A 52 7.28 16.39 -13.20
CA GLY A 52 8.65 15.88 -13.15
C GLY A 52 9.29 16.06 -11.77
N PRO A 53 9.60 14.97 -11.03
CA PRO A 53 10.09 15.07 -9.65
C PRO A 53 11.35 15.92 -9.44
N GLU A 54 12.29 15.88 -10.38
CA GLU A 54 13.59 16.57 -10.24
C GLU A 54 13.50 18.09 -10.45
N SER A 55 12.50 18.55 -11.20
CA SER A 55 12.36 19.95 -11.56
C SER A 55 10.90 20.26 -11.92
N PRO A 56 9.97 20.17 -10.94
CA PRO A 56 8.57 20.45 -11.19
C PRO A 56 8.36 21.91 -11.58
N ASP A 57 7.27 22.23 -12.26
CA ASP A 57 7.00 23.57 -12.80
C ASP A 57 6.33 24.50 -11.78
N SER A 58 5.31 24.00 -11.08
CA SER A 58 4.49 24.78 -10.16
C SER A 58 5.22 25.11 -8.86
N ALA A 59 4.91 26.27 -8.29
CA ALA A 59 5.50 26.70 -7.02
C ALA A 59 5.12 25.75 -5.87
N ALA A 60 3.91 25.17 -5.89
CA ALA A 60 3.47 24.20 -4.90
C ALA A 60 4.24 22.88 -5.00
N CYS A 61 4.42 22.30 -6.19
CA CYS A 61 5.18 21.07 -6.35
C CYS A 61 6.68 21.27 -6.05
N LYS A 62 7.27 22.42 -6.42
CA LYS A 62 8.63 22.80 -5.98
C LYS A 62 8.75 22.82 -4.46
N ALA A 63 7.76 23.42 -3.77
CA ALA A 63 7.75 23.47 -2.31
C ALA A 63 7.58 22.07 -1.69
N ALA A 64 6.74 21.21 -2.30
CA ALA A 64 6.54 19.85 -1.87
C ALA A 64 7.84 19.03 -1.94
N VAL A 65 8.58 19.13 -3.06
CA VAL A 65 9.89 18.50 -3.24
C VAL A 65 10.91 19.07 -2.26
N ALA A 66 10.94 20.39 -2.05
CA ALA A 66 11.84 21.01 -1.08
C ALA A 66 11.59 20.51 0.36
N ALA A 67 10.33 20.20 0.70
CA ALA A 67 9.96 19.69 2.00
C ALA A 67 10.18 18.19 2.15
N GLY A 68 9.79 17.38 1.16
CA GLY A 68 9.73 15.91 1.25
C GLY A 68 10.77 15.14 0.42
N GLY A 69 11.51 15.82 -0.45
CA GLY A 69 12.40 15.19 -1.44
C GLY A 69 11.65 14.71 -2.68
N THR A 70 12.41 14.22 -3.67
CA THR A 70 11.87 13.74 -4.95
C THR A 70 11.27 12.34 -4.87
N GLN A 71 11.77 11.51 -3.94
CA GLN A 71 11.36 10.10 -3.83
C GLN A 71 9.86 9.92 -3.62
N ALA A 72 9.22 10.81 -2.85
CA ALA A 72 7.78 10.80 -2.63
C ALA A 72 6.97 10.90 -3.94
N LEU A 73 7.51 11.59 -4.95
CA LEU A 73 6.85 11.72 -6.24
C LEU A 73 7.15 10.55 -7.17
N TYR A 74 8.32 9.91 -7.07
CA TYR A 74 8.55 8.64 -7.77
C TYR A 74 7.61 7.54 -7.26
N ASP A 75 7.32 7.56 -5.97
CA ASP A 75 6.43 6.64 -5.28
C ASP A 75 4.99 7.21 -5.17
N TRP A 76 4.54 7.91 -6.22
CA TRP A 76 3.26 8.63 -6.24
C TRP A 76 2.03 7.75 -6.03
N ASN A 77 2.18 6.45 -6.27
CA ASN A 77 1.15 5.43 -6.20
C ASN A 77 1.04 4.76 -4.81
N GLU A 78 1.78 5.22 -3.79
CA GLU A 78 1.84 4.59 -2.47
C GLU A 78 1.65 5.56 -1.29
N VAL A 79 0.73 6.52 -1.41
CA VAL A 79 0.28 7.26 -0.23
C VAL A 79 -0.68 6.35 0.56
N ASN A 80 -0.12 5.38 1.29
CA ASN A 80 -0.85 4.31 1.97
C ASN A 80 -0.67 4.33 3.50
N ILE A 81 -1.47 3.51 4.17
CA ILE A 81 -1.20 2.99 5.51
C ILE A 81 -1.50 1.49 5.49
N PRO A 82 -0.48 0.61 5.64
CA PRO A 82 -0.65 -0.84 5.56
C PRO A 82 -1.62 -1.44 6.57
N ASP A 83 -1.74 -0.87 7.77
CA ASP A 83 -2.64 -1.36 8.84
C ASP A 83 -3.78 -0.37 9.15
N ALA A 84 -4.37 0.23 8.11
CA ALA A 84 -5.44 1.21 8.30
C ALA A 84 -6.68 0.58 8.94
N ALA A 85 -7.13 -0.56 8.41
CA ALA A 85 -8.29 -1.33 8.87
C ALA A 85 -9.55 -0.48 9.11
N GLY A 86 -9.81 0.49 8.23
CA GLY A 86 -10.94 1.43 8.33
C GLY A 86 -10.80 2.54 9.38
N ARG A 87 -9.69 2.59 10.13
CA ARG A 87 -9.47 3.50 11.27
C ARG A 87 -8.95 4.90 10.84
N HIS A 88 -9.26 5.34 9.63
CA HIS A 88 -8.66 6.51 8.98
C HIS A 88 -8.59 7.76 9.88
N LYS A 89 -9.73 8.16 10.46
CA LYS A 89 -9.85 9.34 11.35
C LYS A 89 -9.09 9.19 12.68
N GLN A 90 -8.85 7.95 13.11
CA GLN A 90 -8.19 7.65 14.39
C GLN A 90 -6.67 7.67 14.26
N ILE A 91 -6.16 7.26 13.10
CA ILE A 91 -4.72 7.03 12.88
C ILE A 91 -4.04 8.14 12.07
N ILE A 92 -4.81 8.98 11.36
CA ILE A 92 -4.29 10.12 10.60
C ILE A 92 -4.59 11.40 11.37
N PRO A 93 -3.57 12.08 11.93
CA PRO A 93 -3.77 13.35 12.62
C PRO A 93 -4.23 14.47 11.67
N ASP A 94 -4.88 15.48 12.24
CA ASP A 94 -5.14 16.74 11.55
C ASP A 94 -3.86 17.36 11.01
N GLY A 95 -3.94 17.98 9.83
CA GLY A 95 -2.80 18.53 9.10
C GLY A 95 -1.93 17.49 8.40
N LYS A 96 -2.29 16.19 8.47
CA LYS A 96 -1.53 15.08 7.88
C LYS A 96 -2.34 14.19 6.93
N LEU A 97 -3.51 14.68 6.51
CA LEU A 97 -4.42 13.91 5.66
C LEU A 97 -3.78 13.58 4.30
N CYS A 98 -3.13 14.54 3.66
CA CYS A 98 -2.60 14.37 2.31
C CYS A 98 -1.32 13.51 2.25
N SER A 99 -0.60 13.40 3.36
CA SER A 99 0.54 12.48 3.52
C SER A 99 0.16 11.12 4.14
N ALA A 100 -1.10 10.94 4.55
CA ALA A 100 -1.54 9.83 5.39
C ALA A 100 -0.70 9.68 6.69
N GLY A 101 -0.20 10.78 7.25
CA GLY A 101 0.67 10.75 8.43
C GLY A 101 2.10 10.30 8.15
N ARG A 102 2.48 10.01 6.90
CA ARG A 102 3.82 9.51 6.54
C ARG A 102 4.78 10.65 6.26
N ASP A 103 5.93 10.65 6.94
CA ASP A 103 6.98 11.67 6.76
C ASP A 103 7.51 11.73 5.32
N LYS A 104 7.57 10.59 4.62
CA LYS A 104 7.89 10.49 3.19
C LYS A 104 7.07 11.46 2.35
N TYR A 105 5.78 11.61 2.65
CA TYR A 105 4.83 12.40 1.86
C TYR A 105 4.50 13.76 2.49
N LYS A 106 5.24 14.22 3.51
CA LYS A 106 4.94 15.45 4.25
C LYS A 106 4.85 16.72 3.39
N GLY A 107 5.48 16.73 2.21
CA GLY A 107 5.37 17.84 1.26
C GLY A 107 3.95 18.02 0.71
N LEU A 108 3.13 16.97 0.70
CA LEU A 108 1.74 17.02 0.24
C LEU A 108 0.80 17.72 1.23
N ASP A 109 1.21 17.87 2.50
CA ASP A 109 0.43 18.53 3.54
C ASP A 109 0.59 20.06 3.55
N LEU A 110 1.46 20.62 2.69
CA LEU A 110 1.75 22.05 2.70
C LEU A 110 0.46 22.87 2.45
N PRO A 111 0.11 23.80 3.36
CA PRO A 111 -1.11 24.59 3.23
C PRO A 111 -0.90 25.74 2.25
N ARG A 112 -1.30 25.53 0.99
CA ARG A 112 -1.09 26.47 -0.11
C ARG A 112 -2.35 26.62 -0.96
N ALA A 113 -2.59 27.84 -1.44
CA ALA A 113 -3.70 28.14 -2.35
C ALA A 113 -3.35 27.91 -3.84
N ASP A 114 -2.09 27.65 -4.17
CA ASP A 114 -1.56 27.56 -5.53
C ASP A 114 -1.19 26.13 -5.97
N TRP A 115 -1.69 25.10 -5.27
CA TRP A 115 -1.65 23.72 -5.76
C TRP A 115 -2.34 23.60 -7.13
N PRO A 116 -1.75 22.84 -8.08
CA PRO A 116 -2.43 22.52 -9.33
C PRO A 116 -3.82 21.97 -9.07
N ALA A 117 -4.83 22.47 -9.78
CA ALA A 117 -6.22 22.11 -9.51
C ALA A 117 -6.99 21.69 -10.77
N THR A 118 -7.95 20.78 -10.58
CA THR A 118 -8.91 20.38 -11.62
C THR A 118 -10.16 21.27 -11.54
N ALA A 119 -10.58 21.85 -12.67
CA ALA A 119 -11.86 22.56 -12.74
C ALA A 119 -13.02 21.57 -12.70
N MET A 120 -14.01 21.81 -11.83
CA MET A 120 -15.16 20.93 -11.66
C MET A 120 -16.49 21.70 -11.67
N THR A 121 -17.56 20.97 -11.99
CA THR A 121 -18.93 21.43 -11.91
C THR A 121 -19.75 20.52 -11.01
N ALA A 122 -20.77 21.08 -10.36
CA ALA A 122 -21.73 20.29 -9.60
C ALA A 122 -22.53 19.36 -10.53
N GLY A 123 -22.99 18.23 -10.01
CA GLY A 123 -23.76 17.23 -10.76
C GLY A 123 -23.00 15.92 -10.96
N GLU A 124 -23.48 15.10 -11.88
CA GLU A 124 -22.86 13.80 -12.17
C GLU A 124 -21.46 13.99 -12.75
N HIS A 125 -20.49 13.27 -12.17
CA HIS A 125 -19.12 13.20 -12.63
C HIS A 125 -18.64 11.76 -12.60
N THR A 126 -17.79 11.40 -13.55
CA THR A 126 -17.14 10.09 -13.58
C THR A 126 -15.70 10.26 -13.13
N PHE A 127 -15.36 9.63 -12.02
CA PHE A 127 -14.05 9.66 -11.39
C PHE A 127 -13.14 8.58 -11.94
N ALA A 128 -11.84 8.84 -11.93
CA ALA A 128 -10.82 7.90 -12.32
C ALA A 128 -9.71 7.82 -11.27
N TYR A 129 -9.40 6.59 -10.87
CA TYR A 129 -8.27 6.26 -9.99
C TYR A 129 -7.35 5.29 -10.72
N ARG A 130 -6.16 5.75 -11.11
CA ARG A 130 -5.17 4.89 -11.78
C ARG A 130 -4.66 3.86 -10.79
N ALA A 131 -4.73 2.57 -11.14
CA ALA A 131 -4.24 1.48 -10.31
C ALA A 131 -3.06 0.79 -11.01
N THR A 132 -1.85 0.95 -10.46
CA THR A 132 -0.67 0.23 -10.97
C THR A 132 -0.65 -1.21 -10.46
N ALA A 133 -1.23 -1.47 -9.29
CA ALA A 133 -1.49 -2.80 -8.73
C ALA A 133 -2.95 -2.86 -8.26
N PRO A 134 -3.88 -3.45 -9.05
CA PRO A 134 -5.29 -3.51 -8.74
C PRO A 134 -5.64 -4.45 -7.58
N HIS A 135 -6.48 -4.01 -6.65
CA HIS A 135 -7.01 -4.79 -5.52
C HIS A 135 -8.51 -4.55 -5.31
N ARG A 136 -9.17 -5.49 -4.63
CA ARG A 136 -10.56 -5.31 -4.22
C ARG A 136 -10.68 -4.31 -3.07
N GLY A 137 -11.77 -3.57 -3.02
CA GLY A 137 -11.97 -2.56 -1.99
C GLY A 137 -13.06 -1.56 -2.28
N SER A 138 -13.22 -0.62 -1.36
CA SER A 138 -14.18 0.47 -1.47
C SER A 138 -13.45 1.81 -1.59
N PHE A 139 -13.99 2.67 -2.44
CA PHE A 139 -13.57 4.07 -2.59
C PHE A 139 -14.61 4.97 -1.94
N GLU A 140 -14.15 5.93 -1.15
CA GLU A 140 -14.94 7.01 -0.58
C GLU A 140 -14.32 8.36 -0.94
N LEU A 141 -15.11 9.26 -1.50
CA LEU A 141 -14.69 10.62 -1.81
C LEU A 141 -15.39 11.60 -0.89
N TYR A 142 -14.59 12.34 -0.12
CA TYR A 142 -15.00 13.45 0.73
C TYR A 142 -14.64 14.76 0.04
N ILE A 143 -15.34 15.84 0.38
CA ILE A 143 -15.02 17.18 -0.09
C ILE A 143 -14.99 18.13 1.09
N THR A 144 -14.15 19.15 1.02
CA THR A 144 -14.13 20.23 2.01
C THR A 144 -15.47 20.99 2.11
N LYS A 145 -15.80 21.45 3.31
CA LYS A 145 -16.93 22.34 3.61
C LYS A 145 -16.77 23.70 2.96
N ASP A 146 -17.88 24.43 2.89
CA ASP A 146 -17.87 25.82 2.44
C ASP A 146 -17.07 26.69 3.42
N GLY A 147 -16.32 27.67 2.89
CA GLY A 147 -15.40 28.49 3.68
C GLY A 147 -14.04 27.84 3.96
N TYR A 148 -13.74 26.69 3.36
CA TYR A 148 -12.40 26.08 3.38
C TYR A 148 -11.31 27.08 2.97
N ASP A 149 -10.26 27.14 3.78
CA ASP A 149 -9.09 27.98 3.56
C ASP A 149 -7.87 27.09 3.24
N PRO A 150 -7.44 27.02 1.96
CA PRO A 150 -6.32 26.18 1.56
C PRO A 150 -4.97 26.67 2.10
N THR A 151 -4.90 27.85 2.71
CA THR A 151 -3.70 28.38 3.37
C THR A 151 -3.56 27.91 4.82
N LYS A 152 -4.48 27.06 5.30
CA LYS A 152 -4.41 26.36 6.59
C LYS A 152 -4.22 24.86 6.39
N PRO A 153 -3.56 24.15 7.32
CA PRO A 153 -3.47 22.69 7.27
C PRO A 153 -4.85 22.06 7.27
N LEU A 154 -5.08 21.11 6.37
CA LEU A 154 -6.35 20.39 6.24
C LEU A 154 -6.61 19.53 7.48
N THR A 155 -7.80 19.63 8.06
CA THR A 155 -8.25 18.83 9.20
C THR A 155 -9.42 17.93 8.81
N TRP A 156 -9.70 16.90 9.59
CA TRP A 156 -10.92 16.09 9.42
C TRP A 156 -12.20 16.91 9.60
N ALA A 157 -12.14 17.99 10.39
CA ALA A 157 -13.27 18.88 10.59
C ALA A 157 -13.55 19.78 9.37
N ASP A 158 -12.57 19.98 8.48
CA ASP A 158 -12.75 20.73 7.24
C ASP A 158 -13.48 19.94 6.16
N LEU A 159 -13.53 18.61 6.26
CA LEU A 159 -14.29 17.75 5.35
C LEU A 159 -15.78 17.68 5.72
N GLU A 160 -16.63 17.55 4.71
CA GLU A 160 -18.02 17.13 4.91
C GLU A 160 -18.04 15.79 5.67
N ALA A 161 -19.02 15.62 6.56
CA ALA A 161 -19.04 14.49 7.50
C ALA A 161 -19.15 13.12 6.79
N GLU A 162 -19.88 13.09 5.67
CA GLU A 162 -20.15 11.92 4.85
C GLU A 162 -19.48 12.06 3.47
N PRO A 163 -19.04 10.96 2.86
CA PRO A 163 -18.54 11.00 1.49
C PRO A 163 -19.68 11.31 0.52
N PHE A 164 -19.41 12.15 -0.49
CA PHE A 164 -20.39 12.47 -1.52
C PHE A 164 -20.44 11.41 -2.64
N ALA A 165 -19.41 10.56 -2.73
CA ALA A 165 -19.38 9.40 -3.61
C ALA A 165 -18.78 8.21 -2.88
N LYS A 166 -19.39 7.04 -3.05
CA LYS A 166 -18.92 5.77 -2.49
C LYS A 166 -19.20 4.64 -3.48
N VAL A 167 -18.21 3.79 -3.71
CA VAL A 167 -18.33 2.60 -4.56
C VAL A 167 -17.52 1.45 -3.97
N THR A 168 -18.01 0.23 -4.15
CA THR A 168 -17.29 -1.00 -3.79
C THR A 168 -16.99 -1.77 -5.07
N ASP A 169 -15.75 -2.25 -5.19
CA ASP A 169 -15.24 -3.01 -6.33
C ASP A 169 -15.63 -2.39 -7.69
N PRO A 170 -15.29 -1.11 -7.94
CA PRO A 170 -15.58 -0.49 -9.22
C PRO A 170 -14.86 -1.23 -10.36
N THR A 171 -15.40 -1.09 -11.57
CA THR A 171 -14.79 -1.68 -12.76
C THR A 171 -13.41 -1.08 -13.02
N LEU A 172 -12.42 -1.95 -13.22
CA LEU A 172 -11.12 -1.56 -13.76
C LEU A 172 -11.24 -1.45 -15.29
N LYS A 173 -10.93 -0.28 -15.84
CA LYS A 173 -10.94 -0.01 -17.27
C LYS A 173 -9.68 0.75 -17.63
N ASP A 174 -8.92 0.25 -18.61
CA ASP A 174 -7.70 0.88 -19.11
C ASP A 174 -6.71 1.23 -17.98
N GLY A 175 -6.55 0.31 -17.01
CA GLY A 175 -5.69 0.46 -15.84
C GLY A 175 -6.21 1.41 -14.75
N SER A 176 -7.46 1.89 -14.84
CA SER A 176 -8.04 2.78 -13.83
C SER A 176 -9.37 2.24 -13.30
N TYR A 177 -9.62 2.39 -12.01
CA TYR A 177 -10.96 2.23 -11.47
C TYR A 177 -11.81 3.42 -11.90
N VAL A 178 -12.97 3.13 -12.48
CA VAL A 178 -13.90 4.14 -12.99
C VAL A 178 -15.24 4.00 -12.28
N PHE A 179 -15.72 5.10 -11.70
CA PHE A 179 -16.99 5.13 -10.98
C PHE A 179 -17.63 6.51 -11.02
N SER A 180 -18.95 6.56 -10.97
CA SER A 180 -19.70 7.82 -10.99
C SER A 180 -20.11 8.25 -9.58
N GLY A 181 -20.26 9.55 -9.40
CA GLY A 181 -20.81 10.15 -8.20
C GLY A 181 -21.33 11.55 -8.47
N LYS A 182 -22.19 12.05 -7.57
CA LYS A 182 -22.81 13.35 -7.72
C LYS A 182 -22.04 14.40 -6.92
N VAL A 183 -21.26 15.22 -7.63
CA VAL A 183 -20.50 16.32 -7.05
C VAL A 183 -21.47 17.36 -6.46
N PRO A 184 -21.31 17.73 -5.17
CA PRO A 184 -22.19 18.71 -4.54
C PRO A 184 -22.00 20.11 -5.14
N SER A 185 -23.00 20.97 -4.95
CA SER A 185 -22.89 22.37 -5.35
C SER A 185 -21.90 23.09 -4.43
N LYS A 186 -20.78 23.53 -5.02
CA LYS A 186 -19.67 24.22 -4.35
C LYS A 186 -19.22 25.41 -5.18
N SER A 187 -18.42 26.31 -4.59
CA SER A 187 -17.90 27.49 -5.29
C SER A 187 -16.49 27.83 -4.82
N GLY A 188 -15.65 28.30 -5.73
CA GLY A 188 -14.26 28.64 -5.41
C GLY A 188 -13.38 27.40 -5.24
N ARG A 189 -12.34 27.51 -4.42
CA ARG A 189 -11.33 26.46 -4.22
C ARG A 189 -11.79 25.48 -3.14
N HIS A 190 -11.67 24.20 -3.46
CA HIS A 190 -11.96 23.10 -2.56
C HIS A 190 -10.90 22.01 -2.71
N LEU A 191 -10.96 21.02 -1.83
CA LEU A 191 -10.17 19.80 -1.91
C LEU A 191 -11.10 18.60 -1.83
N ILE A 192 -10.87 17.63 -2.71
CA ILE A 192 -11.48 16.29 -2.64
C ILE A 192 -10.45 15.35 -2.01
N TYR A 193 -10.88 14.65 -0.96
CA TYR A 193 -10.07 13.67 -0.24
C TYR A 193 -10.61 12.27 -0.54
N SER A 194 -9.78 11.42 -1.14
CA SER A 194 -10.15 10.04 -1.47
C SER A 194 -9.58 9.08 -0.45
N VAL A 195 -10.39 8.10 -0.06
CA VAL A 195 -9.94 6.91 0.68
C VAL A 195 -10.22 5.68 -0.18
N TRP A 196 -9.21 4.87 -0.43
CA TRP A 196 -9.38 3.51 -0.95
C TRP A 196 -9.03 2.52 0.16
N GLN A 197 -10.05 1.94 0.79
CA GLN A 197 -9.87 0.87 1.78
C GLN A 197 -9.97 -0.47 1.06
N ARG A 198 -8.91 -1.28 1.15
CA ARG A 198 -8.92 -2.63 0.61
C ARG A 198 -9.83 -3.54 1.42
N SER A 199 -10.41 -4.53 0.74
CA SER A 199 -11.23 -5.57 1.37
C SER A 199 -10.49 -6.91 1.55
N ASP A 200 -9.33 -7.05 0.91
CA ASP A 200 -8.46 -8.23 0.97
C ASP A 200 -7.23 -8.04 1.90
N SER A 201 -7.11 -6.87 2.54
CA SER A 201 -6.03 -6.46 3.44
C SER A 201 -6.49 -5.29 4.31
N PRO A 202 -5.90 -5.05 5.50
CA PRO A 202 -6.17 -3.83 6.27
C PRO A 202 -5.67 -2.55 5.59
N GLU A 203 -4.83 -2.65 4.56
CA GLU A 203 -4.22 -1.48 3.92
C GLU A 203 -5.25 -0.53 3.27
N ALA A 204 -4.96 0.77 3.35
CA ALA A 204 -5.72 1.81 2.65
C ALA A 204 -4.82 2.87 2.01
N PHE A 205 -5.33 3.53 0.97
CA PHE A 205 -4.67 4.60 0.21
C PHE A 205 -5.44 5.91 0.31
N TYR A 206 -4.70 7.02 0.25
CA TYR A 206 -5.21 8.34 0.52
C TYR A 206 -4.71 9.32 -0.53
N THR A 207 -5.60 10.15 -1.08
CA THR A 207 -5.17 11.19 -2.02
C THR A 207 -5.93 12.49 -1.77
N CYS A 208 -5.24 13.61 -1.99
CA CYS A 208 -5.82 14.95 -1.99
C CYS A 208 -5.81 15.49 -3.41
N SER A 209 -6.97 15.84 -3.97
CA SER A 209 -7.11 16.48 -5.27
C SER A 209 -7.65 17.89 -5.07
N ASP A 210 -6.86 18.91 -5.41
CA ASP A 210 -7.33 20.30 -5.37
C ASP A 210 -8.25 20.58 -6.56
N VAL A 211 -9.37 21.25 -6.30
CA VAL A 211 -10.39 21.51 -7.31
C VAL A 211 -10.90 22.94 -7.24
N THR A 212 -11.43 23.42 -8.35
CA THR A 212 -12.05 24.74 -8.43
C THR A 212 -13.44 24.68 -9.04
N PHE A 213 -14.39 25.37 -8.42
CA PHE A 213 -15.78 25.46 -8.87
C PHE A 213 -16.13 26.90 -9.27
N GLY A 214 -16.88 27.07 -10.36
CA GLY A 214 -17.31 28.38 -10.85
C GLY A 214 -16.28 29.12 -11.71
N GLY A 215 -15.14 28.48 -12.04
CA GLY A 215 -14.22 28.92 -13.09
C GLY A 215 -14.56 28.24 -14.41
N GLY A 216 -14.52 28.97 -15.54
CA GLY A 216 -14.81 28.42 -16.87
C GLY A 216 -13.95 27.19 -17.18
N ALA A 217 -14.59 26.16 -17.71
CA ALA A 217 -13.99 24.87 -18.02
C ALA A 217 -12.71 25.00 -18.86
N ALA A 218 -11.56 24.76 -18.25
CA ALA A 218 -10.38 24.27 -18.97
C ALA A 218 -10.40 22.74 -18.90
N ALA A 219 -11.39 22.14 -19.55
CA ALA A 219 -11.35 20.73 -19.89
C ALA A 219 -10.32 20.56 -21.01
N GLY A 220 -9.06 20.37 -20.64
CA GLY A 220 -7.95 20.15 -21.57
C GLY A 220 -7.90 18.70 -22.04
N LYS A 221 -8.66 18.37 -23.10
CA LYS A 221 -8.17 17.40 -24.08
C LYS A 221 -7.00 18.07 -24.81
N GLY A 222 -5.87 17.39 -24.87
CA GLY A 222 -4.61 17.95 -25.36
C GLY A 222 -4.69 18.56 -26.77
N ALA A 223 -4.09 19.74 -26.90
CA ALA A 223 -3.39 20.22 -28.09
C ALA A 223 -2.65 21.51 -27.69
N GLY A 224 -1.33 21.50 -27.85
CA GLY A 224 -0.48 22.59 -27.36
C GLY A 224 -0.69 23.92 -28.08
N THR A 225 -0.44 25.01 -27.36
CA THR A 225 0.05 26.28 -27.91
C THR A 225 0.79 27.04 -26.81
N LYS A 226 1.96 27.57 -27.19
CA LYS A 226 2.79 28.44 -26.37
C LYS A 226 2.13 29.82 -26.20
N GLY A 227 2.19 30.31 -24.96
CA GLY A 227 2.27 31.74 -24.62
C GLY A 227 0.94 32.48 -24.48
N ALA A 228 0.62 32.95 -23.27
CA ALA A 228 0.79 34.36 -22.89
C ALA A 228 0.05 34.69 -21.58
N GLU A 229 0.77 35.43 -20.73
CA GLU A 229 0.31 36.43 -19.77
C GLU A 229 -0.54 36.04 -18.55
N THR A 230 0.18 36.08 -17.43
CA THR A 230 -0.24 36.20 -16.04
C THR A 230 -1.47 37.10 -15.81
N LYS A 231 -2.58 36.47 -15.46
CA LYS A 231 -3.48 37.01 -14.42
C LYS A 231 -3.02 36.44 -13.08
N ALA A 232 -2.62 37.31 -12.16
CA ALA A 232 -2.39 36.93 -10.78
C ALA A 232 -3.69 36.32 -10.20
N GLY A 233 -3.64 35.07 -9.75
CA GLY A 233 -4.66 34.48 -8.87
C GLY A 233 -5.22 33.11 -9.25
N SER A 234 -5.00 32.59 -10.46
CA SER A 234 -5.47 31.25 -10.83
C SER A 234 -4.34 30.23 -10.70
N ALA A 235 -4.52 29.22 -9.85
CA ALA A 235 -3.57 28.11 -9.73
C ALA A 235 -3.41 27.37 -11.06
N PRO A 236 -2.28 26.69 -11.29
CA PRO A 236 -2.07 25.91 -12.51
C PRO A 236 -3.12 24.80 -12.66
N ALA A 237 -3.39 24.41 -13.91
CA ALA A 237 -4.26 23.25 -14.19
C ALA A 237 -3.52 21.96 -13.82
N ALA A 238 -4.18 21.07 -13.07
CA ALA A 238 -3.60 19.77 -12.75
C ALA A 238 -3.66 18.82 -13.95
N THR A 239 -2.59 18.08 -14.20
CA THR A 239 -2.49 17.07 -15.27
C THR A 239 -2.05 15.74 -14.65
N ALA A 240 -2.72 14.64 -15.01
CA ALA A 240 -2.30 13.29 -14.61
C ALA A 240 -1.08 12.85 -15.43
N PRO A 241 -0.18 12.03 -14.85
CA PRO A 241 0.97 11.51 -15.59
C PRO A 241 0.51 10.56 -16.71
N ASP A 242 1.17 10.65 -17.86
CA ASP A 242 0.97 9.69 -18.94
C ASP A 242 1.81 8.40 -18.76
N ASP A 243 1.54 7.38 -19.58
CA ASP A 243 2.23 6.09 -19.49
C ASP A 243 3.75 6.21 -19.73
N ALA A 244 4.20 7.18 -20.54
CA ALA A 244 5.62 7.38 -20.79
C ALA A 244 6.32 8.01 -19.57
N GLN A 245 5.66 8.96 -18.90
CA GLN A 245 6.14 9.54 -17.65
C GLN A 245 6.20 8.49 -16.54
N ILE A 246 5.16 7.66 -16.42
CA ILE A 246 5.14 6.54 -15.45
C ILE A 246 6.30 5.57 -15.74
N ALA A 247 6.49 5.16 -17.00
CA ALA A 247 7.57 4.26 -17.37
C ALA A 247 8.96 4.86 -17.10
N ALA A 248 9.15 6.15 -17.37
CA ALA A 248 10.42 6.84 -17.10
C ALA A 248 10.71 6.99 -15.59
N GLY A 249 9.68 7.07 -14.75
CA GLY A 249 9.80 7.15 -13.30
C GLY A 249 10.00 5.79 -12.62
N ALA A 250 9.64 4.69 -13.28
CA ALA A 250 9.59 3.36 -12.67
C ALA A 250 10.94 2.89 -12.10
N GLU A 251 12.07 3.17 -12.77
CA GLU A 251 13.39 2.77 -12.29
C GLU A 251 13.86 3.53 -11.03
N LYS A 252 13.21 4.65 -10.70
CA LYS A 252 13.49 5.45 -9.51
C LYS A 252 12.47 5.23 -8.40
N SER A 253 11.40 4.50 -8.67
CA SER A 253 10.44 4.11 -7.65
C SER A 253 11.11 3.15 -6.67
N THR A 254 11.00 3.42 -5.37
CA THR A 254 11.35 2.46 -4.31
C THR A 254 10.20 1.53 -3.99
N VAL A 255 9.02 1.86 -4.52
CA VAL A 255 7.84 1.04 -4.49
C VAL A 255 7.90 0.12 -5.69
N ASP A 256 8.01 -1.17 -5.45
CA ASP A 256 7.93 -2.14 -6.51
C ASP A 256 6.53 -2.04 -7.15
N HIS A 257 6.47 -1.74 -8.44
CA HIS A 257 5.20 -1.77 -9.19
C HIS A 257 4.63 -3.20 -9.34
N HIS A 258 5.32 -4.18 -8.76
CA HIS A 258 5.00 -5.61 -8.71
C HIS A 258 5.32 -6.25 -7.33
N GLY A 259 5.51 -5.47 -6.26
CA GLY A 259 6.11 -5.92 -4.99
C GLY A 259 6.08 -4.85 -3.90
N HIS A 260 6.45 -5.22 -2.67
CA HIS A 260 5.92 -4.57 -1.47
C HIS A 260 6.73 -3.37 -1.02
N GLY A 261 6.20 -2.16 -1.24
CA GLY A 261 6.73 -0.98 -0.59
C GLY A 261 6.32 -0.92 0.88
N GLY A 262 7.33 -0.58 1.67
CA GLY A 262 7.34 -0.39 3.10
C GLY A 262 8.72 0.16 3.40
N ASP A 263 8.85 1.07 4.37
CA ASP A 263 10.16 1.59 4.77
C ASP A 263 10.98 0.47 5.44
N SER A 264 11.52 -0.45 4.64
CA SER A 264 12.60 -1.34 5.02
C SER A 264 13.89 -0.60 4.75
N GLY A 265 14.38 0.09 5.78
CA GLY A 265 15.74 0.57 5.79
C GLY A 265 16.71 -0.60 5.61
N ALA A 266 17.65 -0.43 4.67
CA ALA A 266 18.84 -1.26 4.39
C ALA A 266 18.55 -2.63 3.73
N GLU A 267 19.27 -3.12 2.72
CA GLU A 267 20.72 -3.08 2.53
C GLU A 267 21.10 -2.99 1.03
N ALA A 268 21.47 -1.80 0.55
CA ALA A 268 22.31 -1.70 -0.64
C ALA A 268 23.75 -2.02 -0.22
N ASN A 269 24.17 -3.24 -0.52
CA ASN A 269 25.51 -3.76 -0.31
C ASN A 269 26.54 -2.87 -1.03
N HIS A 270 27.18 -1.97 -0.29
CA HIS A 270 28.41 -1.28 -0.70
C HIS A 270 29.48 -1.51 0.37
N GLN A 271 30.46 -2.32 -0.01
CA GLN A 271 31.70 -2.52 0.74
C GLN A 271 32.31 -1.18 1.16
N PRO A 272 32.63 -0.96 2.46
CA PRO A 272 33.45 0.15 2.85
C PRO A 272 34.92 -0.18 2.56
N LYS A 273 35.52 0.65 1.70
CA LYS A 273 36.98 0.74 1.55
C LYS A 273 37.54 1.33 2.85
N ALA A 274 38.46 0.60 3.47
CA ALA A 274 39.12 0.99 4.72
C ALA A 274 39.80 2.38 4.59
N ALA A 275 39.53 3.24 5.57
CA ALA A 275 40.33 4.42 5.85
C ALA A 275 40.61 4.48 7.36
N GLU A 276 41.85 4.84 7.67
CA GLU A 276 42.57 4.67 8.92
C GLU A 276 41.97 5.40 10.12
N ALA A 277 42.22 4.80 11.29
CA ALA A 277 41.87 5.31 12.60
C ALA A 277 42.69 6.56 12.98
N ALA A 278 42.02 7.54 13.58
CA ALA A 278 42.63 8.50 14.48
C ALA A 278 41.79 8.60 15.75
N ASP A 279 42.45 8.27 16.85
CA ASP A 279 42.09 8.46 18.26
C ASP A 279 41.62 9.90 18.55
N GLU A 280 40.60 10.08 19.40
CA GLU A 280 40.68 11.01 20.52
C GLU A 280 39.56 10.85 21.56
N LYS A 281 39.93 11.15 22.81
CA LYS A 281 39.30 10.86 24.10
C LYS A 281 38.25 11.89 24.57
N GLY A 282 37.34 11.38 25.43
CA GLY A 282 36.76 12.09 26.59
C GLY A 282 35.47 12.87 26.32
N THR A 283 34.49 13.03 27.22
CA THR A 283 34.41 12.77 28.67
C THR A 283 32.92 12.76 29.09
N GLU A 284 32.63 11.97 30.11
CA GLU A 284 31.51 11.90 31.09
C GLU A 284 30.29 12.84 31.02
N GLY A 285 29.12 12.29 31.39
CA GLY A 285 27.96 13.09 31.81
C GLY A 285 26.67 12.31 32.14
N ASN A 286 26.63 11.71 33.34
CA ASN A 286 25.47 11.42 34.22
C ASN A 286 24.10 10.90 33.69
N HIS A 287 23.76 9.71 34.20
CA HIS A 287 22.40 9.22 34.56
C HIS A 287 21.85 9.97 35.81
N PRO A 288 20.52 9.98 36.08
CA PRO A 288 19.89 8.83 36.76
C PRO A 288 18.51 8.40 36.21
N GLU A 289 18.31 7.08 36.20
CA GLU A 289 17.02 6.42 36.32
C GLU A 289 16.31 6.81 37.63
N ALA A 290 14.97 6.85 37.60
CA ALA A 290 14.14 6.68 38.78
C ALA A 290 13.05 5.64 38.49
N LYS A 291 12.95 4.68 39.42
CA LYS A 291 12.07 3.52 39.44
C LYS A 291 10.77 3.81 40.22
N ASN A 292 9.74 3.02 39.88
CA ASN A 292 8.65 2.50 40.71
C ASN A 292 7.52 3.43 41.21
N ALA A 293 6.27 3.08 40.85
CA ALA A 293 5.19 2.91 41.81
C ALA A 293 4.14 1.93 41.25
N GLU A 294 3.69 1.03 42.14
CA GLU A 294 2.89 -0.15 41.90
C GLU A 294 1.48 -0.01 42.55
N VAL A 295 0.52 -0.80 42.06
CA VAL A 295 -0.73 -1.30 42.69
C VAL A 295 -1.87 -0.34 43.06
N MET A 296 -3.04 -0.54 42.43
CA MET A 296 -4.29 -0.89 43.14
C MET A 296 -5.09 -1.89 42.29
N ALA A 297 -5.53 -2.98 42.92
CA ALA A 297 -6.25 -4.10 42.35
C ALA A 297 -7.66 -4.27 42.97
N ALA A 298 -8.45 -5.15 42.32
CA ALA A 298 -9.73 -5.78 42.71
C ALA A 298 -10.99 -5.22 41.97
N SER A 299 -11.92 -6.02 41.41
CA SER A 299 -12.26 -7.44 41.63
C SER A 299 -13.05 -8.12 40.46
N THR A 300 -12.64 -9.35 40.13
CA THR A 300 -13.41 -10.61 39.86
C THR A 300 -14.75 -10.67 39.06
N GLY A 301 -14.70 -11.29 37.87
CA GLY A 301 -15.39 -12.54 37.38
C GLY A 301 -16.93 -12.69 37.34
N PRO A 302 -17.51 -13.64 36.56
CA PRO A 302 -16.91 -14.89 36.08
C PRO A 302 -17.11 -15.24 34.58
N GLU A 303 -16.49 -16.36 34.20
CA GLU A 303 -16.32 -17.00 32.89
C GLU A 303 -17.59 -17.57 32.22
N GLY A 304 -17.52 -17.69 30.88
CA GLY A 304 -18.33 -18.59 30.06
C GLY A 304 -17.60 -18.89 28.73
N ALA A 305 -17.22 -20.15 28.53
CA ALA A 305 -16.45 -20.66 27.39
C ALA A 305 -17.35 -21.32 26.32
N GLN A 306 -16.76 -21.53 25.13
CA GLN A 306 -17.19 -22.35 23.97
C GLN A 306 -18.15 -21.60 23.01
N ASP A 307 -17.93 -21.54 21.69
CA ASP A 307 -17.49 -22.59 20.77
C ASP A 307 -16.74 -22.00 19.55
N ALA A 308 -15.73 -22.73 19.05
CA ALA A 308 -15.01 -22.45 17.82
C ALA A 308 -15.44 -23.46 16.74
N SER A 309 -16.03 -22.98 15.65
CA SER A 309 -16.28 -23.80 14.45
C SER A 309 -15.41 -23.34 13.29
N ALA A 310 -14.67 -24.30 12.76
CA ALA A 310 -13.77 -24.20 11.63
C ALA A 310 -14.44 -23.61 10.37
N ALA A 311 -13.70 -22.73 9.68
CA ALA A 311 -13.90 -22.45 8.27
C ALA A 311 -12.57 -22.68 7.54
N ASP A 312 -12.58 -23.78 6.80
CA ASP A 312 -11.62 -24.23 5.82
C ASP A 312 -11.69 -23.33 4.56
N GLY A 313 -10.57 -23.18 3.85
CA GLY A 313 -10.52 -22.49 2.56
C GLY A 313 -9.46 -21.39 2.48
N GLN A 314 -8.26 -21.77 2.03
CA GLN A 314 -7.23 -20.84 1.58
C GLN A 314 -7.74 -20.04 0.37
N HIS A 315 -8.10 -18.77 0.57
CA HIS A 315 -8.28 -17.83 -0.52
C HIS A 315 -6.96 -17.12 -0.75
N LEU A 316 -6.24 -17.52 -1.80
CA LEU A 316 -5.19 -16.68 -2.36
C LEU A 316 -5.83 -15.39 -2.87
N ALA A 317 -5.10 -14.28 -2.80
CA ALA A 317 -5.57 -12.97 -3.27
C ALA A 317 -6.07 -13.09 -4.72
N GLU A 318 -7.39 -12.97 -4.91
CA GLU A 318 -7.99 -12.93 -6.24
C GLU A 318 -7.77 -11.52 -6.81
N THR A 319 -6.74 -11.40 -7.65
CA THR A 319 -6.55 -10.24 -8.51
C THR A 319 -7.73 -10.16 -9.47
N GLY A 320 -8.53 -9.09 -9.39
CA GLY A 320 -9.66 -8.88 -10.29
C GLY A 320 -9.21 -8.73 -11.74
N GLY A 321 -9.21 -9.83 -12.50
CA GLY A 321 -9.00 -9.85 -13.95
C GLY A 321 -10.32 -9.85 -14.71
N ASP A 322 -10.38 -9.15 -15.84
CA ASP A 322 -11.49 -9.25 -16.78
C ASP A 322 -11.52 -10.64 -17.46
N GLY A 323 -12.70 -11.09 -17.86
CA GLY A 323 -12.95 -12.44 -18.36
C GLY A 323 -12.36 -12.78 -19.73
N SER A 324 -11.29 -12.12 -20.19
CA SER A 324 -10.70 -12.31 -21.51
C SER A 324 -9.32 -13.00 -21.54
N THR A 325 -8.72 -13.28 -20.39
CA THR A 325 -7.46 -14.06 -20.30
C THR A 325 -7.74 -15.53 -19.94
N GLY A 326 -7.51 -16.43 -20.90
CA GLY A 326 -7.63 -17.88 -20.67
C GLY A 326 -6.62 -18.40 -19.62
N PRO A 327 -6.97 -19.44 -18.85
CA PRO A 327 -6.14 -19.90 -17.73
C PRO A 327 -4.90 -20.65 -18.23
N MET A 328 -3.73 -20.02 -18.16
CA MET A 328 -2.45 -20.71 -18.07
C MET A 328 -2.11 -20.91 -16.58
N ALA A 329 -2.79 -21.89 -15.97
CA ALA A 329 -2.44 -22.42 -14.65
C ALA A 329 -2.63 -23.95 -14.69
N ILE A 330 -1.69 -24.64 -15.34
CA ILE A 330 -1.55 -26.10 -15.23
C ILE A 330 -0.11 -26.38 -14.83
N GLY A 331 0.10 -26.84 -13.60
CA GLY A 331 1.41 -27.35 -13.18
C GLY A 331 1.63 -27.55 -11.69
N GLY A 332 0.69 -28.16 -10.96
CA GLY A 332 0.87 -28.35 -9.52
C GLY A 332 0.26 -29.60 -8.87
N ALA A 333 -0.43 -30.48 -9.62
CA ALA A 333 -1.21 -31.57 -9.00
C ALA A 333 -0.84 -33.00 -9.47
N ALA A 334 0.29 -33.21 -10.15
CA ALA A 334 0.67 -34.52 -10.68
C ALA A 334 1.74 -35.29 -9.85
N VAL A 335 2.32 -34.70 -8.80
CA VAL A 335 3.46 -35.32 -8.08
C VAL A 335 3.04 -36.11 -6.82
N LEU A 336 1.80 -35.97 -6.34
CA LEU A 336 1.38 -36.64 -5.10
C LEU A 336 0.72 -38.02 -5.29
N ALA A 337 0.33 -38.40 -6.52
CA ALA A 337 -0.31 -39.69 -6.77
C ALA A 337 0.68 -40.86 -6.98
N THR A 338 1.95 -40.59 -7.28
CA THR A 338 2.97 -41.64 -7.55
C THR A 338 3.72 -42.13 -6.31
N GLY A 339 3.66 -41.42 -5.19
CA GLY A 339 4.35 -41.81 -3.95
C GLY A 339 3.69 -42.98 -3.19
N ALA A 340 2.36 -43.09 -3.24
CA ALA A 340 1.62 -44.11 -2.47
C ALA A 340 1.74 -45.52 -3.06
N ALA A 341 1.92 -45.66 -4.37
CA ALA A 341 2.00 -46.96 -5.05
C ALA A 341 3.33 -47.71 -4.77
N VAL A 342 4.43 -46.98 -4.53
CA VAL A 342 5.75 -47.57 -4.31
C VAL A 342 5.88 -48.18 -2.90
N LEU A 343 5.20 -47.63 -1.90
CA LEU A 343 5.25 -48.13 -0.53
C LEU A 343 4.46 -49.44 -0.34
N PHE A 344 3.37 -49.65 -1.09
CA PHE A 344 2.63 -50.92 -1.06
C PHE A 344 3.35 -52.06 -1.81
N ALA A 345 4.12 -51.76 -2.87
CA ALA A 345 4.88 -52.77 -3.61
C ALA A 345 6.07 -53.34 -2.82
N VAL A 346 6.72 -52.54 -1.98
CA VAL A 346 7.88 -52.97 -1.17
C VAL A 346 7.47 -53.77 0.08
N ALA A 347 6.29 -53.50 0.64
CA ALA A 347 5.75 -54.26 1.78
C ALA A 347 5.32 -55.68 1.38
N ASN A 348 4.79 -55.88 0.18
CA ASN A 348 4.37 -57.20 -0.31
C ASN A 348 5.52 -58.11 -0.75
N ARG A 349 6.64 -57.56 -1.25
CA ARG A 349 7.83 -58.36 -1.60
C ARG A 349 8.56 -58.98 -0.39
N ARG A 350 8.41 -58.43 0.82
CA ARG A 350 9.02 -59.01 2.04
C ARG A 350 8.21 -60.17 2.64
N LYS A 351 6.91 -60.29 2.33
CA LYS A 351 6.07 -61.40 2.82
C LYS A 351 6.26 -62.69 2.02
N THR A 352 6.65 -62.61 0.75
CA THR A 352 6.84 -63.79 -0.12
C THR A 352 8.21 -64.47 0.05
N VAL A 353 9.27 -63.73 0.42
CA VAL A 353 10.61 -64.33 0.62
C VAL A 353 10.72 -65.13 1.94
N ARG A 354 9.86 -64.86 2.93
CA ARG A 354 9.90 -65.56 4.23
C ARG A 354 9.16 -66.90 4.26
N ARG A 355 8.50 -67.28 3.16
CA ARG A 355 7.69 -68.52 3.07
C ARG A 355 8.28 -69.59 2.13
N GLY A 356 9.49 -69.38 1.61
CA GLY A 356 10.20 -70.31 0.71
C GLY A 356 11.48 -70.94 1.28
N ARG A 357 11.71 -70.85 2.60
CA ARG A 357 12.78 -71.55 3.32
C ARG A 357 12.19 -72.11 4.62
N GLY A 358 11.59 -73.29 4.49
CA GLY A 358 11.05 -74.14 5.54
C GLY A 358 10.84 -75.51 4.94
#